data_AF-A0A1A0QXU4-F1
#
_entry.id   AF-A0A1A0QXU4-F1
#
_cell.length_a   1.000
_cell.length_b   1.000
_cell.length_c   1.000
_cell.angle_alpha   90.00
_cell.angle_beta   90.00
_cell.angle_gamma   90.00
#
_symmetry.space_group_name_H-M   'P 1'
#
loop_
_entity.id
_entity.type
_entity.pdbx_description
1 polymer ?
#
loop_
_entity_poly.entity_id
_entity_poly.type
_entity_poly.pdbx_seq_one_letter_code
_entity_poly.pdbx_strand_id
1 'polypeptide(L)'
;MVDIVDRAPDAVPAKSPLVMAMAGGDFKLIKESSLYTPNGAALLQFLRFYWLHPDSRSELTDERALERLREVQLNPNSTSI
;
A
#
# COMPACT_ATOMS: atom_id res chain seq x y z
N MET A 1 9.89 1.16 8.62
CA MET A 1 8.48 1.54 8.43
C MET A 1 7.70 0.98 9.59
N VAL A 2 6.84 1.80 10.19
CA VAL A 2 6.05 1.47 11.39
C VAL A 2 4.55 1.44 11.12
N ASP A 3 4.10 2.03 10.01
CA ASP A 3 2.72 1.93 9.56
C ASP A 3 2.60 2.26 8.07
N ILE A 4 1.52 1.80 7.44
CA ILE A 4 1.06 2.30 6.14
C ILE A 4 -0.40 2.70 6.28
N VAL A 5 -0.73 3.96 5.99
CA VAL A 5 -2.08 4.52 6.16
C VAL A 5 -2.54 5.31 4.95
N ASP A 6 -3.85 5.50 4.84
CA ASP A 6 -4.55 6.24 3.80
C ASP A 6 -4.88 7.68 4.21
N ARG A 7 -4.15 8.22 5.20
CA ARG A 7 -4.33 9.57 5.72
C ARG A 7 -3.02 10.35 5.63
N ALA A 8 -3.03 11.44 4.87
CA ALA A 8 -1.95 12.41 4.86
C ALA A 8 -1.96 13.26 6.14
N PRO A 9 -0.81 13.81 6.56
CA PRO A 9 -0.79 14.87 7.58
C PRO A 9 -1.62 16.08 7.13
N ASP A 10 -2.30 16.75 8.06
CA ASP A 10 -3.28 17.81 7.78
C ASP A 10 -2.75 18.95 6.90
N ALA A 11 -1.44 19.24 6.97
CA ALA A 11 -0.79 20.28 6.18
C ALA A 11 -0.47 19.86 4.73
N VAL A 12 -0.76 18.62 4.33
CA VAL A 12 -0.37 18.07 3.03
C VAL A 12 -1.61 17.74 2.19
N PRO A 13 -1.91 18.54 1.14
CA PRO A 13 -3.00 18.24 0.22
C PRO A 13 -2.74 16.92 -0.52
N ALA A 14 -3.68 15.97 -0.36
CA ALA A 14 -3.69 14.69 -1.05
C ALA A 14 -5.12 14.19 -1.22
N LYS A 15 -5.45 13.67 -2.41
CA LYS A 15 -6.82 13.28 -2.77
C LYS A 15 -7.12 11.82 -2.42
N SER A 16 -6.12 10.96 -2.54
CA SER A 16 -6.17 9.55 -2.14
C SER A 16 -4.79 9.14 -1.61
N PRO A 17 -4.39 9.66 -0.43
CA PRO A 17 -3.05 9.49 0.06
C PRO A 17 -2.74 8.02 0.39
N LEU A 18 -1.51 7.63 0.15
CA LEU A 18 -0.88 6.44 0.73
C LEU A 18 0.40 6.89 1.41
N VAL A 19 0.43 6.77 2.72
CA VAL A 19 1.51 7.22 3.59
C VAL A 19 2.21 6.01 4.19
N MET A 20 3.53 5.99 4.05
CA MET A 20 4.43 5.05 4.72
C MET A 20 5.11 5.79 5.87
N ALA A 21 4.71 5.51 7.10
CA ALA A 21 5.30 6.10 8.30
C ALA A 21 6.60 5.36 8.65
N MET A 22 7.69 6.08 8.82
CA MET A 22 9.01 5.51 9.06
C MET A 22 9.35 5.54 10.56
N ALA A 23 10.24 4.63 10.99
CA ALA A 23 10.63 4.53 12.40
C ALA A 23 11.36 5.79 12.89
N GLY A 24 11.98 6.56 11.98
CA GLY A 24 12.62 7.84 12.28
C GLY A 24 11.66 9.02 12.42
N GLY A 25 10.34 8.80 12.32
CA GLY A 25 9.32 9.84 12.42
C GLY A 25 9.05 10.60 11.11
N ASP A 26 9.83 10.36 10.06
CA ASP A 26 9.53 10.84 8.70
C ASP A 26 8.49 9.96 8.01
N PHE A 27 8.01 10.40 6.83
CA PHE A 27 7.07 9.63 6.03
C PHE A 27 7.39 9.72 4.53
N LYS A 28 6.98 8.69 3.79
CA LYS A 28 6.91 8.70 2.32
C LYS A 28 5.45 8.73 1.89
N LEU A 29 5.13 9.49 0.85
CA LEU A 29 3.74 9.75 0.44
C LEU A 29 3.56 9.56 -1.06
N ILE A 30 2.52 8.82 -1.44
CA ILE A 30 1.89 8.86 -2.76
C ILE A 30 0.60 9.68 -2.60
N LYS A 31 0.51 10.86 -3.25
CA LYS A 31 -0.60 11.80 -3.04
C LYS A 31 -1.93 11.35 -3.66
N GLU A 32 -1.86 10.58 -4.74
CA GLU A 32 -3.03 10.11 -5.49
C GLU A 32 -2.87 8.64 -5.88
N SER A 33 -2.95 7.76 -4.89
CA SER A 33 -2.88 6.30 -5.07
C SER A 33 -3.98 5.76 -6.00
N SER A 34 -5.08 6.51 -6.16
CA SER A 34 -6.15 6.20 -7.11
C SER A 34 -5.72 6.22 -8.58
N LEU A 35 -4.54 6.79 -8.91
CA LEU A 35 -3.96 6.71 -10.25
C LEU A 35 -3.45 5.29 -10.60
N TYR A 36 -3.17 4.48 -9.58
CA TYR A 36 -2.59 3.15 -9.75
C TYR A 36 -3.62 2.03 -9.59
N THR A 37 -4.60 2.23 -8.71
CA THR A 37 -5.70 1.28 -8.47
C THR A 37 -7.00 2.03 -8.18
N PRO A 38 -8.19 1.51 -8.52
CA PRO A 38 -9.45 2.15 -8.17
C PRO A 38 -9.52 2.51 -6.69
N ASN A 39 -9.82 3.77 -6.37
CA ASN A 39 -9.85 4.33 -5.01
C ASN A 39 -8.54 4.22 -4.20
N GLY A 40 -7.45 3.71 -4.77
CA GLY A 40 -6.16 3.53 -4.08
C GLY A 40 -6.09 2.37 -3.08
N ALA A 41 -7.24 1.74 -2.79
CA ALA A 41 -7.37 0.75 -1.72
C ALA A 41 -6.53 -0.51 -1.98
N ALA A 42 -6.49 -0.98 -3.23
CA ALA A 42 -5.71 -2.18 -3.55
C ALA A 42 -4.21 -1.94 -3.40
N LEU A 43 -3.71 -0.77 -3.80
CA LEU A 43 -2.31 -0.41 -3.59
C LEU A 43 -1.97 -0.30 -2.10
N LEU A 44 -2.89 0.25 -1.29
CA LEU A 44 -2.73 0.32 0.17
C LEU A 44 -2.58 -1.07 0.80
N GLN A 45 -3.52 -1.98 0.49
CA GLN A 45 -3.51 -3.34 1.01
C GLN A 45 -2.28 -4.13 0.54
N PHE A 46 -1.92 -3.97 -0.74
CA PHE A 46 -0.74 -4.57 -1.32
C PHE A 46 0.54 -4.15 -0.60
N LEU A 47 0.74 -2.85 -0.36
CA LEU A 47 1.91 -2.37 0.38
C LEU A 47 1.88 -2.79 1.86
N ARG A 48 0.70 -2.80 2.51
CA ARG A 48 0.54 -3.28 3.89
C ARG A 48 0.96 -4.74 4.03
N PHE A 49 0.59 -5.58 3.07
CA PHE A 49 0.97 -6.99 3.06
C PHE A 49 2.50 -7.16 3.09
N TYR A 50 3.24 -6.58 2.13
CA TYR A 50 4.71 -6.73 2.09
C TYR A 50 5.44 -6.02 3.22
N TRP A 51 4.78 -5.07 3.87
CA TRP A 51 5.30 -4.49 5.09
C TRP A 51 5.22 -5.49 6.26
N LEU A 52 4.05 -6.09 6.48
CA LEU A 52 3.80 -7.07 7.55
C LEU A 52 4.49 -8.41 7.30
N HIS A 53 4.74 -8.76 6.03
CA HIS A 53 5.34 -10.03 5.59
C HIS A 53 6.68 -9.78 4.88
N PRO A 54 7.76 -9.48 5.62
CA PRO A 54 9.07 -9.22 5.02
C PRO A 54 9.61 -10.42 4.22
N ASP A 55 9.28 -11.65 4.61
CA ASP A 55 9.71 -12.87 3.94
C ASP A 55 9.10 -13.02 2.54
N SER A 56 7.91 -12.46 2.31
CA SER A 56 7.24 -12.44 1.00
C SER A 56 7.84 -11.42 0.05
N ARG A 57 8.74 -10.51 0.47
CA ARG A 57 9.28 -9.45 -0.41
C ARG A 57 10.05 -9.96 -1.62
N SER A 58 10.49 -11.22 -1.62
CA SER A 58 11.04 -11.85 -2.83
C SER A 58 10.05 -11.84 -4.00
N GLU A 59 8.73 -11.92 -3.72
CA GLU A 59 7.66 -11.83 -4.71
C GLU A 59 7.67 -10.49 -5.46
N LEU A 60 8.15 -9.40 -4.84
CA LEU A 60 8.26 -8.08 -5.48
C LEU A 60 9.25 -8.05 -6.65
N THR A 61 10.08 -9.08 -6.78
CA THR A 61 11.06 -9.22 -7.86
C THR A 61 10.62 -10.20 -8.95
N ASP A 62 9.43 -10.79 -8.82
CA ASP A 62 8.87 -11.75 -9.76
C ASP A 62 7.36 -11.51 -10.02
N GLU A 63 6.72 -12.44 -10.72
CA GLU A 63 5.34 -12.30 -11.18
C GLU A 63 4.30 -12.46 -10.05
N ARG A 64 4.66 -13.06 -8.91
CA ARG A 64 3.74 -13.33 -7.79
C ARG A 64 3.21 -12.05 -7.17
N ALA A 65 4.03 -10.99 -7.13
CA ALA A 65 3.55 -9.68 -6.70
C ALA A 65 2.48 -9.11 -7.63
N LEU A 66 2.61 -9.32 -8.94
CA LEU A 66 1.59 -8.88 -9.88
C LEU A 66 0.28 -9.68 -9.70
N GLU A 67 0.38 -10.98 -9.46
CA GLU A 67 -0.76 -11.85 -9.18
C GLU A 67 -1.50 -11.40 -7.91
N ARG A 68 -0.77 -11.19 -6.81
CA ARG A 68 -1.33 -10.69 -5.56
C ARG A 68 -2.03 -9.35 -5.74
N LEU A 69 -1.44 -8.41 -6.48
CA LEU A 69 -2.08 -7.13 -6.74
C LEU A 69 -3.42 -7.30 -7.47
N ARG A 70 -3.50 -8.22 -8.45
CA ARG A 70 -4.76 -8.53 -9.16
C ARG A 70 -5.79 -9.15 -8.22
N GLU A 71 -5.38 -10.07 -7.35
CA GLU A 71 -6.26 -10.69 -6.36
C GLU A 71 -6.87 -9.66 -5.41
N VAL A 72 -6.05 -8.73 -4.91
CA VAL A 72 -6.50 -7.61 -4.06
C VAL A 72 -7.50 -6.72 -4.81
N GLN A 73 -7.24 -6.44 -6.09
CA GLN A 73 -8.17 -5.63 -6.92
C GLN A 73 -9.52 -6.30 -7.12
N LEU A 74 -9.55 -7.62 -7.29
CA LEU A 74 -10.79 -8.38 -7.45
C LEU A 74 -11.54 -8.51 -6.13
N ASN A 75 -10.83 -8.65 -5.01
CA ASN A 75 -11.39 -8.96 -3.70
C ASN A 75 -10.86 -8.03 -2.59
N PRO A 76 -11.23 -6.73 -2.59
CA PRO A 76 -10.70 -5.74 -1.65
C PRO A 76 -11.10 -5.97 -0.18
N ASN A 77 -11.93 -6.97 0.13
CA ASN A 77 -12.35 -7.34 1.49
C ASN A 77 -11.82 -8.72 1.94
N SER A 78 -11.04 -9.41 1.11
CA SER A 78 -10.52 -10.73 1.48
C SER A 78 -9.40 -10.57 2.51
N THR A 79 -9.49 -11.29 3.63
CA THR A 79 -8.50 -11.24 4.72
C THR A 79 -7.40 -12.31 4.56
N SER A 80 -7.48 -13.12 3.49
CA SER A 80 -6.56 -14.24 3.23
C SER A 80 -5.39 -13.89 2.32
N ILE A 81 -5.19 -12.59 2.04
CA ILE A 81 -4.14 -12.08 1.14
C ILE A 81 -2.90 -11.66 1.91
#